data_AF-A0A821IZG8-F1
#
_entry.id   AF-A0A821IZG8-F1
#
_cell.length_a   1.000
_cell.length_b   1.000
_cell.length_c   1.000
_cell.angle_alpha   90.00
_cell.angle_beta   90.00
_cell.angle_gamma   90.00
#
_symmetry.space_group_name_H-M   'P 1'
#
loop_
_entity.id
_entity.type
_entity.pdbx_description
1 polymer ?
#
loop_
_entity_poly.entity_id
_entity_poly.type
_entity_poly.pdbx_seq_one_letter_code
_entity_poly.pdbx_strand_id
1 'polypeptide(L)'
;IFQDQYEIVHRLENVKLRNVAKFFAHLLVTNAISRNVLHCIRLTEQDTTSSSRVYIKKLFLELIEFLGLSQLNKRLTDSTLVEYFQNLLPSDNPKNS
;
A
#
# COMPACT_ATOMS: atom_id res chain seq x y z
N ILE A 1 -0.43 9.87 -10.67
CA ILE A 1 -1.77 9.26 -10.44
C ILE A 1 -1.86 8.58 -9.07
N PHE A 2 -1.19 7.45 -8.82
CA PHE A 2 -1.28 6.77 -7.50
C PHE A 2 -0.86 7.70 -6.35
N GLN A 3 0.31 8.32 -6.48
CA GLN A 3 0.83 9.27 -5.49
C GLN A 3 -0.13 10.43 -5.24
N ASP A 4 -0.59 11.12 -6.29
CA ASP A 4 -1.55 12.23 -6.17
C ASP A 4 -2.84 11.80 -5.46
N GLN A 5 -3.33 10.58 -5.74
CA GLN A 5 -4.49 10.02 -5.03
C GLN A 5 -4.17 9.70 -3.57
N TYR A 6 -2.98 9.15 -3.28
CA TYR A 6 -2.53 8.86 -1.93
C TYR A 6 -2.41 10.12 -1.05
N GLU A 7 -1.93 11.23 -1.61
CA GLU A 7 -1.82 12.51 -0.92
C GLU A 7 -3.18 13.07 -0.49
N ILE A 8 -4.26 12.81 -1.25
CA ILE A 8 -5.60 13.32 -0.97
C ILE A 8 -6.54 12.31 -0.28
N VAL A 9 -6.08 11.11 0.09
CA VAL A 9 -6.97 10.06 0.67
C VAL A 9 -7.67 10.51 1.95
N HIS A 10 -7.04 11.42 2.68
CA HIS A 10 -7.59 12.00 3.91
C HIS A 10 -8.87 12.82 3.67
N ARG A 11 -9.12 13.26 2.43
CA ARG A 11 -10.32 14.00 2.02
C ARG A 11 -11.44 13.09 1.53
N LEU A 12 -11.19 11.78 1.40
CA LEU A 12 -12.16 10.83 0.85
C LEU A 12 -13.05 10.26 1.95
N GLU A 13 -14.35 10.20 1.67
CA GLU A 13 -15.31 9.48 2.51
C GLU A 13 -15.08 7.96 2.44
N ASN A 14 -15.54 7.25 3.48
CA ASN A 14 -15.29 5.82 3.69
C ASN A 14 -15.61 4.92 2.47
N VAL A 15 -16.68 5.21 1.73
CA VAL A 15 -17.06 4.41 0.55
C VAL A 15 -16.09 4.63 -0.60
N LYS A 16 -15.76 5.91 -0.89
CA LYS A 16 -14.80 6.27 -1.94
C LYS A 16 -13.41 5.72 -1.63
N LEU A 17 -12.99 5.80 -0.38
CA LEU A 17 -11.70 5.28 0.08
C LEU A 17 -11.58 3.77 -0.22
N ARG A 18 -12.62 2.98 0.06
CA ARG A 18 -12.66 1.54 -0.26
C ARG A 18 -12.61 1.29 -1.77
N ASN A 19 -13.36 2.06 -2.56
CA ASN A 19 -13.40 1.89 -4.01
C ASN A 19 -12.04 2.22 -4.66
N VAL A 20 -11.39 3.30 -4.23
CA VAL A 20 -10.06 3.70 -4.72
C VAL A 20 -9.00 2.68 -4.32
N ALA A 21 -9.06 2.14 -3.10
CA ALA A 21 -8.16 1.07 -2.66
C ALA A 21 -8.32 -0.18 -3.53
N LYS A 22 -9.56 -0.61 -3.79
CA LYS A 22 -9.85 -1.78 -4.65
C LYS A 22 -9.39 -1.57 -6.09
N PHE A 23 -9.60 -0.37 -6.64
CA PHE A 23 -9.14 -0.02 -7.99
C PHE A 23 -7.63 -0.14 -8.12
N PHE A 24 -6.86 0.49 -7.22
CA PHE A 24 -5.40 0.41 -7.29
C PHE A 24 -4.86 -0.98 -6.95
N ALA A 25 -5.50 -1.73 -6.05
CA ALA A 25 -5.15 -3.13 -5.81
C ALA A 25 -5.28 -3.94 -7.11
N HIS A 26 -6.37 -3.78 -7.85
CA HIS A 26 -6.57 -4.48 -9.13
C HIS A 26 -5.50 -4.10 -10.18
N LEU A 27 -5.14 -2.82 -10.28
CA LEU A 27 -4.07 -2.38 -11.18
C LEU A 27 -2.70 -2.98 -10.83
N LEU A 28 -2.38 -3.09 -9.54
CA LEU A 28 -1.14 -3.71 -9.06
C LEU A 28 -1.11 -5.22 -9.30
N VAL A 29 -2.25 -5.90 -9.14
CA VAL A 29 -2.39 -7.35 -9.35
C VAL A 29 -2.20 -7.73 -10.80
N THR A 30 -2.82 -6.96 -11.69
CA THR A 30 -2.78 -7.18 -13.15
C THR A 30 -1.50 -6.64 -13.80
N ASN A 31 -0.57 -6.08 -13.01
CA ASN A 31 0.64 -5.40 -13.47
C ASN A 31 0.36 -4.26 -14.48
N ALA A 32 -0.81 -3.62 -14.38
CA ALA A 32 -1.19 -2.46 -15.20
C ALA A 32 -0.47 -1.18 -14.76
N ILE A 33 0.06 -1.14 -13.53
CA ILE A 33 0.94 -0.08 -13.04
C ILE A 33 2.18 -0.68 -12.38
N SER A 34 3.27 0.08 -12.38
CA SER A 34 4.50 -0.32 -11.68
C SER A 34 4.27 -0.40 -10.17
N ARG A 35 4.88 -1.39 -9.52
CA ARG A 35 4.84 -1.56 -8.06
C ARG A 35 5.61 -0.46 -7.32
N ASN A 36 6.50 0.24 -8.02
CA ASN A 36 7.31 1.33 -7.48
C ASN A 36 6.44 2.49 -6.95
N VAL A 37 5.18 2.57 -7.39
CA VAL A 37 4.22 3.55 -6.86
C VAL A 37 3.98 3.40 -5.34
N LEU A 38 4.24 2.22 -4.77
CA LEU A 38 4.09 1.99 -3.33
C LEU A 38 5.19 2.68 -2.50
N HIS A 39 6.28 3.14 -3.12
CA HIS A 39 7.37 3.84 -2.44
C HIS A 39 6.93 5.18 -1.80
N CYS A 40 5.85 5.79 -2.30
CA CYS A 40 5.31 7.03 -1.71
C CYS A 40 4.61 6.78 -0.36
N ILE A 41 4.34 5.53 0.00
CA ILE A 41 3.75 5.18 1.30
C ILE A 41 4.88 5.05 2.32
N ARG A 42 4.85 5.90 3.37
CA ARG A 42 5.72 5.81 4.53
C ARG A 42 4.88 5.44 5.75
N LEU A 43 5.13 4.28 6.35
CA LEU A 43 4.45 3.84 7.58
C LEU A 43 5.17 4.37 8.82
N THR A 44 4.96 5.65 9.11
CA THR A 44 5.41 6.26 10.37
C THR A 44 4.25 7.03 11.00
N GLU A 45 4.33 7.30 12.31
CA GLU A 45 3.33 8.15 12.97
C GLU A 45 3.27 9.57 12.38
N GLN A 46 4.40 10.08 11.91
CA GLN A 46 4.54 11.44 11.37
C GLN A 46 4.04 11.55 9.93
N ASP A 47 4.22 10.49 9.12
CA ASP A 47 3.88 10.49 7.69
C ASP A 47 2.48 9.90 7.39
N THR A 48 1.76 9.41 8.41
CA THR A 48 0.42 8.83 8.22
C THR A 48 -0.67 9.52 9.03
N THR A 49 -1.82 9.72 8.40
CA THR A 49 -3.07 10.12 9.06
C THR A 49 -3.93 8.88 9.33
N SER A 50 -4.97 9.01 10.16
CA SER A 50 -5.94 7.92 10.39
C SER A 50 -6.56 7.41 9.08
N SER A 51 -6.90 8.32 8.15
CA SER A 51 -7.47 7.96 6.86
C SER A 51 -6.47 7.25 5.95
N SER A 52 -5.20 7.68 5.93
CA SER A 52 -4.20 6.98 5.13
C SER A 52 -3.93 5.58 5.67
N ARG A 53 -3.90 5.39 7.00
CA ARG A 53 -3.81 4.05 7.62
C ARG A 53 -4.99 3.15 7.25
N VAL A 54 -6.22 3.67 7.25
CA VAL A 54 -7.41 2.91 6.80
C VAL A 54 -7.30 2.55 5.32
N TYR A 55 -6.83 3.49 4.48
CA TYR A 55 -6.61 3.24 3.04
C TYR A 55 -5.57 2.15 2.80
N ILE A 56 -4.40 2.24 3.43
CA ILE A 56 -3.33 1.25 3.29
C ILE A 56 -3.82 -0.12 3.74
N LYS A 57 -4.47 -0.19 4.91
CA LYS A 57 -5.07 -1.45 5.39
C LYS A 57 -6.03 -2.02 4.35
N LYS A 58 -6.91 -1.19 3.78
CA LYS A 58 -7.88 -1.65 2.79
C LYS A 58 -7.21 -2.09 1.48
N LEU A 59 -6.20 -1.38 1.01
CA LEU A 59 -5.40 -1.72 -0.17
C LEU A 59 -4.77 -3.11 -0.03
N PHE A 60 -4.11 -3.39 1.09
CA PHE A 60 -3.50 -4.69 1.35
C PHE A 60 -4.52 -5.82 1.51
N LEU A 61 -5.66 -5.56 2.15
CA LEU A 61 -6.74 -6.55 2.23
C LEU A 61 -7.27 -6.93 0.84
N GLU A 62 -7.45 -5.96 -0.07
CA GLU A 62 -7.86 -6.25 -1.45
C GLU A 62 -6.76 -6.98 -2.23
N LEU A 63 -5.48 -6.65 -2.02
CA LEU A 63 -4.36 -7.40 -2.62
C LEU A 63 -4.34 -8.87 -2.17
N ILE A 64 -4.62 -9.13 -0.88
CA ILE A 64 -4.75 -10.48 -0.33
C ILE A 64 -5.95 -11.20 -0.97
N GLU A 65 -7.08 -10.52 -1.12
CA GLU A 65 -8.28 -11.08 -1.75
C GLU A 65 -8.01 -11.52 -3.21
N PHE A 66 -7.26 -10.72 -3.97
CA PHE A 66 -6.98 -11.01 -5.37
C PHE A 66 -5.87 -12.04 -5.60
N LEU A 67 -4.84 -12.09 -4.75
CA LEU A 67 -3.64 -12.92 -4.96
C LEU A 67 -3.55 -14.13 -4.02
N GLY A 68 -4.19 -14.03 -2.86
CA GLY A 68 -3.91 -14.86 -1.69
C GLY A 68 -2.65 -14.41 -0.93
N LEU A 69 -2.61 -14.73 0.36
CA LEU A 69 -1.54 -14.31 1.27
C LEU A 69 -0.16 -14.87 0.87
N SER A 70 -0.11 -16.12 0.40
CA SER A 70 1.15 -16.78 0.00
C SER A 70 1.81 -16.09 -1.20
N GLN A 71 1.02 -15.78 -2.25
CA GLN A 71 1.54 -15.08 -3.42
C GLN A 71 1.89 -13.63 -3.12
N LEU A 72 1.10 -12.96 -2.26
CA LEU A 72 1.42 -11.62 -1.82
C LEU A 72 2.75 -11.60 -1.06
N ASN A 73 2.93 -12.49 -0.08
CA ASN A 73 4.20 -12.60 0.65
C ASN A 73 5.37 -12.84 -0.29
N LYS A 74 5.26 -13.79 -1.23
CA LYS A 74 6.31 -14.03 -2.23
C LYS A 74 6.66 -12.75 -3.02
N ARG A 75 5.67 -11.92 -3.34
CA ARG A 75 5.84 -10.63 -4.05
C ARG A 75 6.39 -9.51 -3.15
N LEU A 76 6.17 -9.56 -1.84
CA LEU A 76 6.68 -8.58 -0.88
C LEU A 76 8.10 -8.91 -0.43
N THR A 77 8.44 -10.19 -0.33
CA THR A 77 9.75 -10.69 0.11
C THR A 77 10.71 -10.98 -1.03
N ASP A 78 10.31 -10.73 -2.28
CA ASP A 78 11.21 -10.83 -3.43
C ASP A 78 12.32 -9.79 -3.26
N SER A 79 13.58 -10.24 -3.22
CA SER A 79 14.77 -9.42 -2.96
C SER A 79 14.95 -8.27 -3.95
N THR A 80 14.36 -8.35 -5.14
CA THR A 80 14.34 -7.27 -6.14
C THR A 80 13.26 -6.21 -5.87
N LEU A 81 12.29 -6.53 -5.01
CA LEU A 81 11.13 -5.69 -4.69
C LEU A 81 11.21 -5.10 -3.27
N VAL A 82 12.13 -5.58 -2.42
CA VAL A 82 12.32 -5.08 -1.03
C VAL A 82 12.56 -3.57 -0.99
N GLU A 83 13.31 -3.01 -1.95
CA GLU A 83 13.55 -1.56 -2.05
C GLU A 83 12.26 -0.74 -2.21
N TYR A 84 11.21 -1.32 -2.83
CA TYR A 84 9.90 -0.68 -2.97
C TYR A 84 9.09 -0.68 -1.68
N PHE A 85 9.44 -1.55 -0.72
CA PHE A 85 8.76 -1.72 0.55
C PHE A 85 9.56 -1.23 1.75
N GLN A 86 10.77 -0.68 1.58
CA GLN A 86 11.59 -0.16 2.69
C GLN A 86 10.87 0.91 3.54
N ASN A 87 10.00 1.71 2.93
CA ASN A 87 9.19 2.71 3.64
C ASN A 87 7.91 2.12 4.26
N LEU A 88 7.54 0.89 3.89
CA LEU A 88 6.30 0.21 4.28
C LEU A 88 6.56 -0.88 5.32
N LEU A 89 7.66 -1.61 5.23
CA LEU A 89 8.05 -2.63 6.19
C LEU A 89 9.21 -2.06 7.02
N PRO A 90 9.11 -2.08 8.36
CA PRO A 90 10.22 -1.61 9.20
C PRO A 90 11.40 -2.57 9.01
N SER A 91 12.40 -2.15 8.22
CA SER A 91 13.56 -3.00 7.94
C SER A 91 14.68 -2.92 8.97
N ASP A 92 14.73 -1.92 9.88
CA ASP A 92 15.93 -1.84 10.76
C ASP A 92 15.84 -0.94 12.01
N ASN A 93 14.65 -0.66 12.58
CA ASN A 93 14.61 0.12 13.82
C ASN A 93 13.51 -0.36 14.78
N PRO A 94 13.84 -0.79 16.02
CA PRO A 94 12.85 -1.22 17.01
C PRO A 94 11.89 -0.12 17.47
N LYS A 95 12.06 1.12 16.99
CA LYS A 95 11.15 2.26 17.19
C LYS A 95 10.07 2.42 16.11
N ASN A 96 10.11 1.64 15.02
CA ASN A 96 9.11 1.66 13.94
C ASN A 96 8.14 0.45 14.01
N SER A 97 7.99 -0.17 15.20
CA SER A 97 6.96 -1.19 15.45
C SER A 97 5.81 -0.65 16.28
#